data_AF-A0A4R8PVK6-F1
#
_entry.id   AF-A0A4R8PVK6-F1
#
_cell.length_a   1.000
_cell.length_b   1.000
_cell.length_c   1.000
_cell.angle_alpha   90.00
_cell.angle_beta   90.00
_cell.angle_gamma   90.00
#
_symmetry.space_group_name_H-M   'P 1'
#
loop_
_entity.id
_entity.type
_entity.pdbx_description
1 polymer ?
#
loop_
_entity_poly.entity_id
_entity_poly.type
_entity_poly.pdbx_seq_one_letter_code
_entity_poly.pdbx_strand_id
1 'polypeptide(L)'
;MDDEIPSTTQQTEALILALYEPAPPETIARIQETLHRLQRAPSAWCIARDLLSYADDKVKFFGALTLIVKLNTERHFQSLLTLNASSSLSVDDISELLQNLVGWLIESLTNGSSAMVIRKLCSALVTFFLYFPKQWELCIRHLCCSLCEGVPASQESVLSPVNFSGFLGDADPRKLHAAVWFCGTLVDEAAKVEMNSATHSGLYEILMLNVSDAMALMTSAFGCNESSPTFRNVDLRRDVIICLQATFMTLRDTDSGAQETIDHAVSHLGPFLAQSIIRNVGGNASRSELDRLSEPLKKMVSHHLNARAWLEQALFDPSFPSQQVSREAKLIFLKKVIK
;
A
#
# COMPACT_ATOMS: atom_id res chain seq x y z
N MET A 1 -37.45 -13.82 13.04
CA MET A 1 -37.10 -14.75 11.95
C MET A 1 -35.66 -14.43 11.65
N ASP A 2 -34.73 -15.29 12.08
CA ASP A 2 -33.32 -15.09 11.79
C ASP A 2 -33.15 -15.27 10.28
N ASP A 3 -32.81 -14.20 9.57
CA ASP A 3 -32.53 -14.28 8.14
C ASP A 3 -31.34 -15.23 7.96
N GLU A 4 -31.54 -16.22 7.07
CA GLU A 4 -30.58 -17.26 6.75
C GLU A 4 -29.36 -16.65 6.05
N ILE A 5 -28.16 -17.17 6.30
CA ILE A 5 -26.95 -16.69 5.63
C ILE A 5 -27.09 -17.01 4.13
N PRO A 6 -26.86 -16.05 3.22
CA PRO A 6 -26.97 -16.31 1.78
C PRO A 6 -26.03 -17.44 1.38
N SER A 7 -26.56 -18.41 0.64
CA SER A 7 -25.84 -19.62 0.24
C SER A 7 -25.26 -19.52 -1.17
N THR A 8 -25.70 -18.52 -1.95
CA THR A 8 -25.23 -18.30 -3.32
C THR A 8 -24.62 -16.93 -3.52
N THR A 9 -23.75 -16.84 -4.53
CA THR A 9 -23.11 -15.59 -4.94
C THR A 9 -24.13 -14.57 -5.43
N GLN A 10 -25.20 -15.00 -6.11
CA GLN A 10 -26.27 -14.12 -6.62
C GLN A 10 -27.12 -13.52 -5.49
N GLN A 11 -27.43 -14.31 -4.45
CA GLN A 11 -28.14 -13.78 -3.27
C GLN A 11 -27.26 -12.74 -2.55
N THR A 12 -25.97 -13.03 -2.44
CA THR A 12 -25.00 -12.12 -1.84
C THR A 12 -24.89 -10.82 -2.63
N GLU A 13 -24.78 -10.90 -3.96
CA GLU A 13 -24.79 -9.75 -4.86
C GLU A 13 -26.04 -8.88 -4.64
N ALA A 14 -27.23 -9.49 -4.65
CA ALA A 14 -28.48 -8.76 -4.47
C ALA A 14 -28.53 -8.00 -3.12
N LEU A 15 -28.04 -8.61 -2.04
CA LEU A 15 -27.93 -7.96 -0.74
C LEU A 15 -26.91 -6.83 -0.73
N ILE A 16 -25.75 -7.01 -1.40
CA ILE A 16 -24.74 -5.94 -1.52
C ILE A 16 -25.34 -4.75 -2.25
N LEU A 17 -25.98 -4.97 -3.40
CA LEU A 17 -26.56 -3.89 -4.21
C LEU A 17 -27.68 -3.17 -3.44
N ALA A 18 -28.49 -3.90 -2.68
CA ALA A 18 -29.55 -3.32 -1.85
C ALA A 18 -29.03 -2.36 -0.77
N LEU A 19 -27.76 -2.46 -0.33
CA LEU A 19 -27.16 -1.48 0.60
C LEU A 19 -26.93 -0.10 -0.02
N TYR A 20 -26.89 -0.01 -1.34
CA TYR A 20 -26.66 1.25 -2.06
C TYR A 20 -27.96 1.88 -2.57
N GLU A 21 -29.09 1.20 -2.41
CA GLU A 21 -30.41 1.71 -2.75
C GLU A 21 -31.06 2.38 -1.53
N PRO A 22 -31.93 3.39 -1.72
CA PRO A 22 -32.66 4.01 -0.63
C PRO A 22 -33.55 2.99 0.11
N ALA A 23 -33.29 2.77 1.40
CA ALA A 23 -34.06 1.84 2.23
C ALA A 23 -34.20 2.36 3.67
N PRO A 24 -35.20 1.89 4.46
CA PRO A 24 -35.32 2.22 5.87
C PRO A 24 -34.07 1.80 6.67
N PRO A 25 -33.67 2.55 7.71
CA PRO A 25 -32.50 2.23 8.52
C PRO A 25 -32.51 0.81 9.10
N GLU A 26 -33.66 0.29 9.52
CA GLU A 26 -33.75 -1.08 10.04
C GLU A 26 -33.46 -2.14 8.97
N THR A 27 -33.85 -1.86 7.72
CA THR A 27 -33.58 -2.76 6.59
C THR A 27 -32.09 -2.77 6.25
N ILE A 28 -31.45 -1.59 6.23
CA ILE A 28 -30.01 -1.47 6.01
C ILE A 28 -29.23 -2.21 7.11
N ALA A 29 -29.61 -2.01 8.37
CA ALA A 29 -28.97 -2.67 9.51
C ALA A 29 -29.09 -4.20 9.41
N ARG A 30 -30.27 -4.72 9.05
CA ARG A 30 -30.49 -6.16 8.85
C ARG A 30 -29.63 -6.73 7.73
N ILE A 31 -29.56 -6.05 6.57
CA ILE A 31 -28.72 -6.48 5.45
C ILE A 31 -27.24 -6.50 5.86
N GLN A 32 -26.78 -5.45 6.56
CA GLN A 32 -25.41 -5.38 7.07
C GLN A 32 -25.09 -6.53 8.04
N GLU A 33 -26.01 -6.85 8.95
CA GLU A 33 -25.85 -7.97 9.88
C GLU A 33 -25.73 -9.31 9.14
N THR A 34 -26.61 -9.56 8.16
CA THR A 34 -26.58 -10.77 7.33
C THR A 34 -25.27 -10.90 6.56
N LEU A 35 -24.82 -9.83 5.91
CA LEU A 35 -23.55 -9.80 5.18
C LEU A 35 -22.34 -9.97 6.12
N HIS A 36 -22.39 -9.40 7.32
CA HIS A 36 -21.31 -9.52 8.31
C HIS A 36 -21.22 -10.94 8.91
N ARG A 37 -22.36 -11.64 9.05
CA ARG A 37 -22.41 -13.07 9.38
C ARG A 37 -21.83 -13.92 8.25
N LEU A 38 -22.19 -13.63 7.00
CA LEU A 38 -21.63 -14.29 5.81
C LEU A 38 -20.10 -14.20 5.79
N GLN A 39 -19.53 -13.03 6.04
CA GLN A 39 -18.07 -12.82 5.98
C GLN A 39 -17.27 -13.70 6.95
N ARG A 40 -17.90 -14.24 7.99
CA ARG A 40 -17.28 -15.17 8.96
C ARG A 40 -17.57 -16.64 8.64
N ALA A 41 -18.51 -16.91 7.74
CA ALA A 41 -18.87 -18.27 7.36
C ALA A 41 -17.70 -18.99 6.66
N PRO A 42 -17.62 -20.33 6.73
CA PRO A 42 -16.61 -21.09 5.97
C PRO A 42 -16.71 -20.87 4.46
N SER A 43 -17.92 -20.71 3.93
CA SER A 43 -18.19 -20.50 2.49
C SER A 43 -17.72 -19.15 1.95
N ALA A 44 -17.38 -18.18 2.82
CA ALA A 44 -17.05 -16.83 2.39
C ALA A 44 -15.75 -16.74 1.57
N TRP A 45 -14.82 -17.70 1.67
CA TRP A 45 -13.64 -17.74 0.78
C TRP A 45 -14.05 -17.90 -0.69
N CYS A 46 -14.87 -18.91 -0.98
CA CYS A 46 -15.36 -19.18 -2.34
C CYS A 46 -16.24 -18.04 -2.84
N ILE A 47 -17.14 -17.54 -2.00
CA ILE A 47 -18.03 -16.43 -2.36
C ILE A 47 -17.22 -15.17 -2.65
N ALA A 48 -16.24 -14.81 -1.82
CA ALA A 48 -15.39 -13.65 -2.04
C ALA A 48 -14.62 -13.71 -3.36
N ARG A 49 -14.04 -14.89 -3.67
CA ARG A 49 -13.39 -15.14 -4.97
C ARG A 49 -14.36 -14.86 -6.11
N ASP A 50 -15.53 -15.48 -6.07
CA ASP A 50 -16.49 -15.37 -7.16
C ASP A 50 -16.98 -13.92 -7.34
N LEU A 51 -17.18 -13.17 -6.26
CA LEU A 51 -17.58 -11.76 -6.29
C LEU A 51 -16.53 -10.84 -6.96
N LEU A 52 -15.25 -11.19 -6.94
CA LEU A 52 -14.20 -10.38 -7.58
C LEU A 52 -14.27 -10.41 -9.11
N SER A 53 -14.90 -11.44 -9.69
CA SER A 53 -15.11 -11.58 -11.14
C SER A 53 -16.35 -10.85 -11.66
N TYR A 54 -17.16 -10.22 -10.79
CA TYR A 54 -18.38 -9.51 -11.20
C TYR A 54 -18.05 -8.20 -11.92
N ALA A 55 -19.02 -7.58 -12.59
CA ALA A 55 -18.79 -6.30 -13.28
C ALA A 55 -18.79 -5.11 -12.30
N ASP A 56 -19.69 -5.12 -11.31
CA ASP A 56 -19.93 -3.99 -10.42
C ASP A 56 -18.83 -3.84 -9.35
N ASP A 57 -18.24 -2.66 -9.25
CA ASP A 57 -17.15 -2.36 -8.32
C ASP A 57 -17.55 -2.46 -6.84
N LYS A 58 -18.82 -2.21 -6.49
CA LYS A 58 -19.31 -2.35 -5.11
C LYS A 58 -19.30 -3.82 -4.68
N VAL A 59 -19.64 -4.71 -5.62
CA VAL A 59 -19.64 -6.16 -5.43
C VAL A 59 -18.21 -6.67 -5.27
N LYS A 60 -17.31 -6.26 -6.18
CA LYS A 60 -15.86 -6.56 -6.07
C LYS A 60 -15.26 -6.05 -4.76
N PHE A 61 -15.60 -4.83 -4.36
CA PHE A 61 -15.13 -4.23 -3.11
C PHE A 61 -15.56 -5.06 -1.90
N PHE A 62 -16.80 -5.54 -1.88
CA PHE A 62 -17.28 -6.44 -0.84
C PHE A 62 -16.53 -7.79 -0.86
N GLY A 63 -16.23 -8.33 -2.04
CA GLY A 63 -15.37 -9.51 -2.19
C GLY A 63 -14.00 -9.30 -1.53
N ALA A 64 -13.30 -8.22 -1.88
CA ALA A 64 -12.00 -7.87 -1.28
C ALA A 64 -12.08 -7.62 0.24
N LEU A 65 -13.14 -6.96 0.71
CA LEU A 65 -13.39 -6.78 2.14
C LEU A 65 -13.59 -8.11 2.87
N THR A 66 -14.31 -9.03 2.24
CA THR A 66 -14.58 -10.36 2.79
C THR A 66 -13.28 -11.14 2.97
N LEU A 67 -12.34 -11.08 2.01
CA LEU A 67 -11.01 -11.68 2.15
C LEU A 67 -10.26 -11.16 3.39
N ILE A 68 -10.31 -9.85 3.64
CA ILE A 68 -9.69 -9.25 4.85
C ILE A 68 -10.34 -9.81 6.13
N VAL A 69 -11.67 -9.90 6.17
CA VAL A 69 -12.38 -10.46 7.33
C VAL A 69 -11.98 -11.91 7.55
N LYS A 70 -11.91 -12.71 6.48
CA LYS A 70 -11.50 -14.12 6.54
C LYS A 70 -10.09 -14.27 7.09
N LEU A 71 -9.12 -13.54 6.55
CA LEU A 71 -7.74 -13.49 7.06
C LEU A 71 -7.70 -13.13 8.56
N ASN A 72 -8.49 -12.15 8.99
CA ASN A 72 -8.54 -11.71 10.39
C ASN A 72 -9.18 -12.76 11.32
N THR A 73 -10.23 -13.44 10.88
CA THR A 73 -10.99 -14.39 11.71
C THR A 73 -10.32 -15.75 11.80
N GLU A 74 -9.56 -16.14 10.78
CA GLU A 74 -8.87 -17.43 10.71
C GLU A 74 -7.38 -17.30 11.11
N ARG A 75 -7.02 -16.20 11.77
CA ARG A 75 -5.68 -15.95 12.33
C ARG A 75 -5.21 -17.05 13.31
N HIS A 76 -6.13 -17.67 14.06
CA HIS A 76 -5.82 -18.64 15.11
C HIS A 76 -5.34 -20.02 14.62
N PHE A 77 -5.40 -20.30 13.32
CA PHE A 77 -4.89 -21.56 12.78
C PHE A 77 -3.38 -21.75 13.02
N GLN A 78 -2.61 -20.66 13.19
CA GLN A 78 -1.19 -20.70 13.59
C GLN A 78 -0.98 -21.25 15.02
N SER A 79 -1.90 -20.99 15.94
CA SER A 79 -1.78 -21.48 17.34
C SER A 79 -2.13 -22.96 17.48
N LEU A 80 -2.82 -23.53 16.50
CA LEU A 80 -3.10 -24.98 16.40
C LEU A 80 -1.99 -25.74 15.67
N LEU A 81 -1.30 -25.08 14.74
CA LEU A 81 -0.10 -25.56 14.05
C LEU A 81 1.07 -25.88 15.01
N THR A 82 1.15 -25.21 16.17
CA THR A 82 2.20 -25.48 17.18
C THR A 82 1.88 -26.65 18.10
N LEU A 83 0.64 -27.18 18.10
CA LEU A 83 0.23 -28.19 19.08
C LEU A 83 -0.20 -29.53 18.48
N ASN A 84 -0.79 -29.58 17.27
CA ASN A 84 -1.32 -30.83 16.72
C ASN A 84 -1.03 -30.98 15.21
N ALA A 85 0.00 -31.75 14.88
CA ALA A 85 0.27 -32.20 13.51
C ALA A 85 -0.78 -33.22 13.06
N SER A 86 -1.97 -32.78 12.64
CA SER A 86 -2.94 -33.60 11.87
C SER A 86 -4.08 -32.80 11.19
N SER A 87 -4.13 -31.48 11.28
CA SER A 87 -5.09 -30.68 10.49
C SER A 87 -4.64 -29.21 10.35
N SER A 88 -3.49 -29.03 9.72
CA SER A 88 -2.93 -27.72 9.41
C SER A 88 -3.04 -27.41 7.92
N LEU A 89 -3.34 -26.15 7.58
CA LEU A 89 -2.93 -25.60 6.29
C LEU A 89 -1.41 -25.79 6.17
N SER A 90 -0.99 -26.53 5.14
CA SER A 90 0.40 -26.72 4.79
C SER A 90 1.03 -25.40 4.36
N VAL A 91 2.37 -25.33 4.34
CA VAL A 91 3.09 -24.18 3.73
C VAL A 91 2.65 -23.98 2.28
N ASP A 92 2.24 -25.06 1.61
CA ASP A 92 1.73 -25.04 0.25
C ASP A 92 0.39 -24.28 0.17
N ASP A 93 -0.52 -24.46 1.13
CA ASP A 93 -1.81 -23.76 1.17
C ASP A 93 -1.64 -22.24 1.40
N ILE A 94 -0.69 -21.83 2.25
CA ILE A 94 -0.37 -20.41 2.48
C ILE A 94 0.22 -19.79 1.21
N SER A 95 1.09 -20.54 0.53
CA SER A 95 1.68 -20.11 -0.73
C SER A 95 0.62 -20.00 -1.83
N GLU A 96 -0.29 -20.97 -1.93
CA GLU A 96 -1.42 -20.92 -2.86
C GLU A 96 -2.33 -19.72 -2.60
N LEU A 97 -2.64 -19.44 -1.33
CA LEU A 97 -3.41 -18.27 -0.94
C LEU A 97 -2.72 -16.95 -1.38
N LEU A 98 -1.41 -16.83 -1.19
CA LEU A 98 -0.65 -15.67 -1.66
C LEU A 98 -0.75 -15.52 -3.19
N GLN A 99 -0.53 -16.62 -3.94
CA GLN A 99 -0.60 -16.62 -5.40
C GLN A 99 -2.00 -16.21 -5.88
N ASN A 100 -3.06 -16.69 -5.22
CA ASN A 100 -4.44 -16.32 -5.51
C ASN A 100 -4.71 -14.84 -5.23
N LEU A 101 -4.28 -14.30 -4.08
CA LEU A 101 -4.45 -12.88 -3.74
C LEU A 101 -3.75 -11.96 -4.75
N VAL A 102 -2.52 -12.31 -5.15
CA VAL A 102 -1.76 -11.57 -6.17
C VAL A 102 -2.44 -11.70 -7.54
N GLY A 103 -2.93 -12.89 -7.89
CA GLY A 103 -3.68 -13.15 -9.12
C GLY A 103 -4.93 -12.28 -9.23
N TRP A 104 -5.73 -12.19 -8.16
CA TRP A 104 -6.94 -11.35 -8.15
C TRP A 104 -6.63 -9.85 -8.28
N LEU A 105 -5.51 -9.39 -7.74
CA LEU A 105 -5.05 -8.01 -7.93
C LEU A 105 -4.68 -7.74 -9.39
N ILE A 106 -3.92 -8.64 -10.01
CA ILE A 106 -3.52 -8.57 -11.42
C ILE A 106 -4.76 -8.58 -12.33
N GLU A 107 -5.68 -9.50 -12.10
CA GLU A 107 -6.94 -9.61 -12.86
C GLU A 107 -7.77 -8.34 -12.69
N SER A 108 -7.90 -7.82 -11.47
CA SER A 108 -8.64 -6.58 -11.21
C SER A 108 -8.04 -5.37 -11.94
N LEU A 109 -6.71 -5.27 -12.03
CA LEU A 109 -6.05 -4.22 -12.80
C LEU A 109 -6.29 -4.38 -14.30
N THR A 110 -6.28 -5.61 -14.80
CA THR A 110 -6.49 -5.95 -16.22
C THR A 110 -7.93 -5.68 -16.65
N ASN A 111 -8.90 -6.05 -15.81
CA ASN A 111 -10.33 -5.85 -16.04
C ASN A 111 -10.79 -4.40 -15.79
N GLY A 112 -9.87 -3.50 -15.44
CA GLY A 112 -10.17 -2.08 -15.26
C GLY A 112 -11.01 -1.77 -14.03
N SER A 113 -10.94 -2.61 -12.98
CA SER A 113 -11.61 -2.35 -11.70
C SER A 113 -11.20 -0.98 -11.13
N SER A 114 -12.12 -0.34 -10.41
CA SER A 114 -11.88 0.97 -9.82
C SER A 114 -10.75 0.98 -8.79
N ALA A 115 -10.19 2.17 -8.54
CA ALA A 115 -9.15 2.38 -7.54
C ALA A 115 -9.56 1.93 -6.12
N MET A 116 -10.85 1.98 -5.77
CA MET A 116 -11.30 1.52 -4.45
C MET A 116 -11.15 0.00 -4.29
N VAL A 117 -11.40 -0.78 -5.36
CA VAL A 117 -11.24 -2.23 -5.36
C VAL A 117 -9.76 -2.58 -5.27
N ILE A 118 -8.92 -1.93 -6.08
CA ILE A 118 -7.47 -2.16 -6.07
C ILE A 118 -6.88 -1.86 -4.69
N ARG A 119 -7.20 -0.71 -4.10
CA ARG A 119 -6.74 -0.36 -2.74
C ARG A 119 -7.20 -1.38 -1.70
N LYS A 120 -8.43 -1.89 -1.82
CA LYS A 120 -8.95 -2.90 -0.89
C LYS A 120 -8.23 -4.25 -1.01
N LEU A 121 -7.89 -4.67 -2.22
CA LEU A 121 -7.05 -5.85 -2.46
C LEU A 121 -5.62 -5.65 -1.94
N CYS A 122 -5.03 -4.44 -2.11
CA CYS A 122 -3.77 -4.10 -1.47
C CYS A 122 -3.85 -4.26 0.06
N SER A 123 -4.93 -3.79 0.71
CA SER A 123 -5.13 -4.01 2.15
C SER A 123 -5.26 -5.49 2.52
N ALA A 124 -5.87 -6.32 1.68
CA ALA A 124 -5.94 -7.77 1.88
C ALA A 124 -4.55 -8.42 1.83
N LEU A 125 -3.72 -8.04 0.85
CA LEU A 125 -2.33 -8.48 0.77
C LEU A 125 -1.49 -8.01 1.96
N VAL A 126 -1.67 -6.77 2.42
CA VAL A 126 -0.99 -6.28 3.64
C VAL A 126 -1.43 -7.07 4.86
N THR A 127 -2.73 -7.36 4.98
CA THR A 127 -3.26 -8.20 6.07
C THR A 127 -2.63 -9.59 6.03
N PHE A 128 -2.49 -10.18 4.84
CA PHE A 128 -1.79 -11.45 4.65
C PHE A 128 -0.31 -11.36 5.09
N PHE A 129 0.42 -10.34 4.64
CA PHE A 129 1.83 -10.16 5.00
C PHE A 129 2.04 -10.04 6.52
N LEU A 130 1.19 -9.28 7.21
CA LEU A 130 1.31 -9.11 8.66
C LEU A 130 1.07 -10.40 9.45
N TYR A 131 0.39 -11.39 8.85
CA TYR A 131 0.20 -12.72 9.43
C TYR A 131 1.27 -13.73 9.02
N PHE A 132 1.73 -13.65 7.77
CA PHE A 132 2.65 -14.62 7.18
C PHE A 132 3.92 -13.94 6.66
N PRO A 133 4.65 -13.13 7.47
CA PRO A 133 5.75 -12.32 6.95
C PRO A 133 6.92 -13.19 6.48
N LYS A 134 7.14 -14.34 7.12
CA LYS A 134 8.17 -15.33 6.73
C LYS A 134 7.84 -16.05 5.43
N GLN A 135 6.57 -16.10 5.03
CA GLN A 135 6.14 -16.68 3.76
C GLN A 135 6.15 -15.63 2.65
N TRP A 136 6.48 -14.37 2.92
CA TRP A 136 6.52 -13.33 1.90
C TRP A 136 7.60 -12.27 2.19
N GLU A 137 8.84 -12.75 2.40
CA GLU A 137 9.93 -11.91 2.91
C GLU A 137 10.31 -10.74 2.00
N LEU A 138 10.23 -10.92 0.66
CA LEU A 138 10.51 -9.89 -0.34
C LEU A 138 9.21 -9.41 -1.01
N CYS A 139 8.20 -9.06 -0.22
CA CYS A 139 6.85 -8.77 -0.68
C CYS A 139 6.77 -7.65 -1.72
N ILE A 140 7.56 -6.57 -1.58
CA ILE A 140 7.55 -5.45 -2.53
C ILE A 140 8.08 -5.90 -3.89
N ARG A 141 9.21 -6.63 -3.89
CA ARG A 141 9.83 -7.14 -5.10
C ARG A 141 8.93 -8.14 -5.81
N HIS A 142 8.45 -9.14 -5.07
CA HIS A 142 7.58 -10.18 -5.59
C HIS A 142 6.31 -9.60 -6.22
N LEU A 143 5.68 -8.64 -5.54
CA LEU A 143 4.50 -7.97 -6.06
C LEU A 143 4.82 -7.19 -7.36
N CYS A 144 5.90 -6.41 -7.39
CA CYS A 144 6.28 -5.65 -8.57
C CYS A 144 6.59 -6.58 -9.76
N CYS A 145 7.35 -7.66 -9.56
CA CYS A 145 7.61 -8.66 -10.59
C CYS A 145 6.31 -9.26 -11.12
N SER A 146 5.43 -9.72 -10.22
CA SER A 146 4.15 -10.33 -10.58
C SER A 146 3.24 -9.39 -11.37
N LEU A 147 3.17 -8.12 -10.94
CA LEU A 147 2.39 -7.11 -11.64
C LEU A 147 2.94 -6.87 -13.04
N CYS A 148 4.25 -6.64 -13.18
CA CYS A 148 4.89 -6.39 -14.46
C CYS A 148 4.68 -7.55 -15.45
N GLU A 149 4.92 -8.79 -15.01
CA GLU A 149 4.73 -10.01 -15.81
C GLU A 149 3.25 -10.29 -16.11
N GLY A 150 2.33 -9.80 -15.26
CA GLY A 150 0.91 -10.07 -15.39
C GLY A 150 0.50 -11.47 -14.95
N VAL A 151 1.36 -12.16 -14.21
CA VAL A 151 1.08 -13.45 -13.56
C VAL A 151 1.73 -13.48 -12.17
N PRO A 152 1.17 -14.23 -11.21
CA PRO A 152 1.83 -14.41 -9.92
C PRO A 152 3.21 -15.07 -10.07
N ALA A 153 4.27 -14.35 -9.66
CA ALA A 153 5.65 -14.82 -9.80
C ALA A 153 5.98 -15.93 -8.79
N SER A 154 6.94 -16.80 -9.11
CA SER A 154 7.48 -17.75 -8.12
C SER A 154 8.41 -17.03 -7.14
N GLN A 155 8.39 -17.40 -5.86
CA GLN A 155 9.27 -16.77 -4.88
C GLN A 155 10.77 -17.00 -5.17
N GLU A 156 11.11 -18.12 -5.81
CA GLU A 156 12.47 -18.43 -6.24
C GLU A 156 12.96 -17.52 -7.38
N SER A 157 12.08 -17.15 -8.32
CA SER A 157 12.43 -16.26 -9.44
C SER A 157 12.80 -14.85 -8.97
N VAL A 158 12.22 -14.41 -7.85
CA VAL A 158 12.38 -13.08 -7.26
C VAL A 158 13.75 -12.90 -6.60
N LEU A 159 14.41 -14.00 -6.19
CA LEU A 159 15.73 -13.99 -5.55
C LEU A 159 16.88 -13.76 -6.55
N SER A 160 16.62 -13.80 -7.85
CA SER A 160 17.63 -13.54 -8.88
C SER A 160 18.15 -12.10 -8.79
N PRO A 161 19.48 -11.86 -8.95
CA PRO A 161 20.05 -10.51 -8.96
C PRO A 161 19.71 -9.78 -10.27
N VAL A 162 18.44 -9.43 -10.44
CA VAL A 162 17.98 -8.51 -11.46
C VAL A 162 18.11 -7.09 -10.89
N ASN A 163 18.62 -6.17 -11.71
CA ASN A 163 18.58 -4.75 -11.40
C ASN A 163 17.10 -4.31 -11.31
N PHE A 164 16.55 -4.35 -10.10
CA PHE A 164 15.15 -4.06 -9.83
C PHE A 164 14.75 -2.66 -10.27
N SER A 165 15.64 -1.67 -10.13
CA SER A 165 15.39 -0.31 -10.62
C SER A 165 15.25 -0.24 -12.14
N GLY A 166 16.06 -1.00 -12.88
CA GLY A 166 15.94 -1.11 -14.33
C GLY A 166 14.66 -1.82 -14.76
N PHE A 167 14.27 -2.88 -14.04
CA PHE A 167 13.03 -3.62 -14.29
C PHE A 167 11.77 -2.75 -14.13
N LEU A 168 11.76 -1.85 -13.15
CA LEU A 168 10.65 -0.93 -12.91
C LEU A 168 10.57 0.22 -13.94
N GLY A 169 11.66 0.52 -14.65
CA GLY A 169 11.72 1.62 -15.61
C GLY A 169 10.74 1.48 -16.78
N ASP A 170 10.46 0.25 -17.19
CA ASP A 170 9.56 -0.08 -18.31
C ASP A 170 8.14 -0.47 -17.86
N ALA A 171 7.84 -0.39 -16.56
CA ALA A 171 6.58 -0.87 -16.00
C ALA A 171 5.39 0.06 -16.31
N ASP A 172 4.21 -0.52 -16.49
CA ASP A 172 2.97 0.24 -16.68
C ASP A 172 2.67 1.12 -15.45
N PRO A 173 2.38 2.43 -15.63
CA PRO A 173 2.15 3.35 -14.52
C PRO A 173 1.01 2.94 -13.58
N ARG A 174 -0.04 2.26 -14.07
CA ARG A 174 -1.14 1.75 -13.22
C ARG A 174 -0.68 0.61 -12.32
N LYS A 175 0.19 -0.26 -12.84
CA LYS A 175 0.81 -1.35 -12.07
C LYS A 175 1.73 -0.79 -10.99
N LEU A 176 2.57 0.19 -11.35
CA LEU A 176 3.39 0.92 -10.39
C LEU A 176 2.55 1.63 -9.32
N HIS A 177 1.42 2.24 -9.70
CA HIS A 177 0.51 2.88 -8.75
C HIS A 177 -0.09 1.89 -7.76
N ALA A 178 -0.50 0.71 -8.21
CA ALA A 178 -0.99 -0.35 -7.32
C ALA A 178 0.10 -0.83 -6.35
N ALA A 179 1.34 -0.99 -6.82
CA ALA A 179 2.47 -1.33 -5.96
C ALA A 179 2.75 -0.24 -4.91
N VAL A 180 2.64 1.04 -5.29
CA VAL A 180 2.76 2.18 -4.36
C VAL A 180 1.64 2.17 -3.32
N TRP A 181 0.39 1.86 -3.71
CA TRP A 181 -0.71 1.69 -2.74
C TRP A 181 -0.45 0.56 -1.76
N PHE A 182 0.04 -0.58 -2.24
CA PHE A 182 0.44 -1.68 -1.38
C PHE A 182 1.54 -1.26 -0.41
N CYS A 183 2.62 -0.64 -0.90
CA CYS A 183 3.73 -0.19 -0.08
C CYS A 183 3.30 0.82 0.99
N GLY A 184 2.52 1.85 0.61
CA GLY A 184 2.02 2.84 1.57
C GLY A 184 1.11 2.21 2.64
N THR A 185 0.20 1.32 2.22
CA THR A 185 -0.68 0.60 3.16
C THR A 185 0.13 -0.31 4.09
N LEU A 186 1.17 -0.97 3.58
CA LEU A 186 2.05 -1.83 4.37
C LEU A 186 2.73 -1.05 5.48
N VAL A 187 3.30 0.11 5.15
CA VAL A 187 3.98 0.94 6.12
C VAL A 187 3.01 1.50 7.17
N ASP A 188 1.84 1.97 6.74
CA ASP A 188 0.81 2.50 7.65
C ASP A 188 0.30 1.45 8.63
N GLU A 189 0.05 0.22 8.18
CA GLU A 189 -0.40 -0.86 9.05
C GLU A 189 0.73 -1.41 9.92
N ALA A 190 1.94 -1.54 9.39
CA ALA A 190 3.10 -1.97 10.18
C ALA A 190 3.42 -0.99 11.32
N ALA A 191 3.23 0.32 11.11
CA ALA A 191 3.41 1.34 12.15
C ALA A 191 2.40 1.22 13.31
N LYS A 192 1.26 0.54 13.11
CA LYS A 192 0.24 0.30 14.15
C LYS A 192 0.51 -0.97 14.95
N VAL A 193 1.45 -1.82 14.51
CA VAL A 193 1.76 -3.09 15.16
C VAL A 193 2.79 -2.87 16.27
N GLU A 194 2.52 -3.42 17.46
CA GLU A 194 3.50 -3.44 18.56
C GLU A 194 4.66 -4.39 18.22
N MET A 195 5.74 -3.84 17.68
CA MET A 195 6.91 -4.58 17.19
C MET A 195 7.66 -5.37 18.28
N ASN A 196 7.50 -5.00 19.55
CA ASN A 196 8.16 -5.64 20.70
C ASN A 196 7.36 -6.82 21.28
N SER A 197 6.20 -7.16 20.70
CA SER A 197 5.44 -8.34 21.12
C SER A 197 6.10 -9.63 20.59
N ALA A 198 6.10 -10.69 21.40
CA ALA A 198 6.63 -12.00 21.00
C ALA A 198 5.93 -12.56 19.74
N THR A 199 4.72 -12.10 19.43
CA THR A 199 3.93 -12.47 18.25
C THR A 199 4.44 -11.87 16.93
N HIS A 200 5.21 -10.78 16.98
CA HIS A 200 5.73 -10.09 15.79
C HIS A 200 7.27 -10.08 15.74
N SER A 201 7.93 -10.98 16.48
CA SER A 201 9.38 -11.14 16.45
C SER A 201 9.88 -11.39 15.03
N GLY A 202 10.80 -10.56 14.54
CA GLY A 202 11.36 -10.67 13.19
C GLY A 202 10.53 -10.01 12.08
N LEU A 203 9.34 -9.47 12.36
CA LEU A 203 8.57 -8.68 11.38
C LEU A 203 9.35 -7.45 10.93
N TYR A 204 10.01 -6.77 11.88
CA TYR A 204 10.86 -5.61 11.59
C TYR A 204 12.02 -5.97 10.65
N GLU A 205 12.73 -7.07 10.92
CA GLU A 205 13.84 -7.53 10.08
C GLU A 205 13.38 -7.77 8.64
N ILE A 206 12.21 -8.38 8.45
CA ILE A 206 11.62 -8.63 7.13
C ILE A 206 11.18 -7.32 6.45
N LEU A 207 10.60 -6.38 7.19
CA LEU A 207 10.30 -5.05 6.66
C LEU A 207 11.57 -4.35 6.16
N MET A 208 12.68 -4.50 6.90
CA MET A 208 13.98 -3.95 6.50
C MET A 208 14.54 -4.57 5.21
N LEU A 209 14.26 -5.85 4.92
CA LEU A 209 14.61 -6.47 3.64
C LEU A 209 13.93 -5.78 2.45
N ASN A 210 12.73 -5.23 2.65
CA ASN A 210 11.93 -4.59 1.59
C ASN A 210 12.26 -3.12 1.39
N VAL A 211 13.05 -2.48 2.27
CA VAL A 211 13.32 -1.03 2.18
C VAL A 211 13.95 -0.69 0.84
N SER A 212 15.05 -1.36 0.44
CA SER A 212 15.71 -1.06 -0.84
C SER A 212 14.77 -1.13 -2.04
N ASP A 213 13.87 -2.12 -2.07
CA ASP A 213 12.91 -2.30 -3.15
C ASP A 213 11.76 -1.29 -3.10
N ALA A 214 11.24 -0.95 -1.91
CA ALA A 214 10.29 0.14 -1.73
C ALA A 214 10.86 1.46 -2.26
N MET A 215 12.15 1.68 -2.03
CA MET A 215 12.85 2.89 -2.47
C MET A 215 12.99 2.94 -3.99
N ALA A 216 13.39 1.84 -4.63
CA ALA A 216 13.45 1.73 -6.09
C ALA A 216 12.07 1.90 -6.75
N LEU A 217 11.01 1.35 -6.14
CA LEU A 217 9.63 1.52 -6.56
C LEU A 217 9.22 3.00 -6.53
N MET A 218 9.46 3.69 -5.40
CA MET A 218 9.08 5.09 -5.25
C MET A 218 9.85 5.99 -6.23
N THR A 219 11.15 5.75 -6.45
CA THR A 219 11.95 6.49 -7.46
C THR A 219 11.40 6.30 -8.87
N SER A 220 11.11 5.04 -9.24
CA SER A 220 10.61 4.72 -10.59
C SER A 220 9.23 5.33 -10.83
N ALA A 221 8.31 5.16 -9.88
CA ALA A 221 6.96 5.74 -9.93
C ALA A 221 6.96 7.28 -9.97
N PHE A 222 7.94 7.92 -9.32
CA PHE A 222 8.11 9.37 -9.40
C PHE A 222 8.62 9.83 -10.77
N GLY A 223 9.49 9.03 -11.40
CA GLY A 223 10.12 9.31 -12.69
C GLY A 223 9.25 9.11 -13.93
N CYS A 224 8.07 8.48 -13.84
CA CYS A 224 7.18 8.14 -14.97
C CYS A 224 6.60 9.34 -15.78
N ASN A 225 7.19 10.54 -15.75
CA ASN A 225 6.42 11.76 -15.99
C ASN A 225 7.09 12.94 -16.71
N GLU A 226 8.12 12.74 -17.55
CA GLU A 226 8.64 13.86 -18.35
C GLU A 226 7.86 14.11 -19.67
N SER A 227 6.96 13.24 -20.09
CA SER A 227 6.40 13.29 -21.47
C SER A 227 4.89 13.58 -21.62
N SER A 228 4.04 13.54 -20.57
CA SER A 228 2.65 14.08 -20.65
C SER A 228 1.94 14.22 -19.29
N PRO A 229 1.36 15.39 -18.96
CA PRO A 229 0.59 15.60 -17.74
C PRO A 229 -0.84 15.06 -17.90
N THR A 230 -1.04 13.76 -17.67
CA THR A 230 -2.40 13.20 -17.52
C THR A 230 -2.84 13.23 -16.06
N PHE A 231 -4.15 13.34 -15.80
CA PHE A 231 -4.74 13.36 -14.44
C PHE A 231 -4.23 12.20 -13.55
N ARG A 232 -4.05 11.00 -14.13
CA ARG A 232 -3.57 9.79 -13.44
C ARG A 232 -2.15 9.96 -12.86
N ASN A 233 -1.31 10.77 -13.51
CA ASN A 233 0.07 11.00 -13.08
C ASN A 233 0.16 12.00 -11.92
N VAL A 234 -0.91 12.74 -11.60
CA VAL A 234 -0.99 13.60 -10.42
C VAL A 234 -1.30 12.75 -9.18
N ASP A 235 -2.26 11.83 -9.28
CA ASP A 235 -2.62 10.92 -8.19
C ASP A 235 -1.47 9.97 -7.82
N LEU A 236 -0.75 9.43 -8.81
CA LEU A 236 0.43 8.59 -8.55
C LEU A 236 1.51 9.36 -7.76
N ARG A 237 1.86 10.57 -8.19
CA ARG A 237 2.86 11.39 -7.49
C ARG A 237 2.41 11.71 -6.06
N ARG A 238 1.13 12.04 -5.88
CA ARG A 238 0.56 12.27 -4.54
C ARG A 238 0.72 11.04 -3.65
N ASP A 239 0.40 9.86 -4.18
CA ASP A 239 0.47 8.62 -3.41
C ASP A 239 1.91 8.17 -3.17
N VAL A 240 2.85 8.42 -4.09
CA VAL A 240 4.30 8.24 -3.87
C VAL A 240 4.78 9.14 -2.73
N ILE A 241 4.34 10.39 -2.68
CA ILE A 241 4.69 11.31 -1.59
C ILE A 241 4.17 10.78 -0.25
N ILE A 242 2.91 10.35 -0.19
CA ILE A 242 2.31 9.79 1.03
C ILE A 242 3.09 8.54 1.47
N CYS A 243 3.41 7.65 0.54
CA CYS A 243 4.18 6.45 0.80
C CYS A 243 5.58 6.78 1.32
N LEU A 244 6.30 7.70 0.68
CA LEU A 244 7.61 8.18 1.13
C LEU A 244 7.53 8.73 2.55
N GLN A 245 6.52 9.53 2.84
CA GLN A 245 6.33 10.11 4.17
C GLN A 245 6.13 9.02 5.22
N ALA A 246 5.26 8.05 4.96
CA ALA A 246 5.04 6.92 5.84
C ALA A 246 6.34 6.15 6.08
N THR A 247 7.07 5.80 5.02
CA THR A 247 8.33 5.04 5.10
C THR A 247 9.37 5.78 5.94
N PHE A 248 9.56 7.08 5.69
CA PHE A 248 10.50 7.90 6.44
C PHE A 248 10.15 8.04 7.93
N MET A 249 8.85 8.05 8.26
CA MET A 249 8.40 8.11 9.66
C MET A 249 8.69 6.81 10.41
N THR A 250 8.41 5.66 9.79
CA THR A 250 8.57 4.34 10.41
C THR A 250 10.04 3.95 10.62
N LEU A 251 10.96 4.42 9.75
CA LEU A 251 12.38 4.04 9.81
C LEU A 251 13.20 4.73 10.92
N ARG A 252 12.67 5.72 11.67
CA ARG A 252 13.46 6.43 12.69
C ARG A 252 13.31 5.88 14.12
N ASP A 253 12.28 5.07 14.39
CA ASP A 253 11.96 4.65 15.77
C ASP A 253 12.81 3.45 16.29
N THR A 254 14.02 3.22 15.77
CA THR A 254 14.80 2.01 16.11
C THR A 254 16.27 2.24 16.47
N ASP A 255 16.68 1.68 17.61
CA ASP A 255 18.02 1.75 18.22
C ASP A 255 19.06 0.73 17.65
N SER A 256 18.84 0.12 16.48
CA SER A 256 19.57 -1.09 16.06
C SER A 256 20.25 -1.02 14.68
N GLY A 257 21.15 -1.98 14.42
CA GLY A 257 22.18 -2.02 13.35
C GLY A 257 21.73 -1.92 11.89
N ALA A 258 20.47 -1.62 11.59
CA ALA A 258 19.99 -1.28 10.26
C ALA A 258 20.09 0.24 9.95
N GLN A 259 20.60 1.04 10.90
CA GLN A 259 20.71 2.50 10.79
C GLN A 259 21.51 2.96 9.56
N GLU A 260 22.59 2.27 9.18
CA GLU A 260 23.40 2.65 8.00
C GLU A 260 22.62 2.51 6.68
N THR A 261 21.84 1.43 6.53
CA THR A 261 20.97 1.20 5.37
C THR A 261 19.87 2.25 5.31
N ILE A 262 19.29 2.61 6.48
CA ILE A 262 18.29 3.65 6.62
C ILE A 262 18.86 5.02 6.26
N ASP A 263 20.05 5.35 6.77
CA ASP A 263 20.71 6.64 6.51
C ASP A 263 21.08 6.79 5.03
N HIS A 264 21.55 5.71 4.39
CA HIS A 264 21.82 5.69 2.95
C HIS A 264 20.53 5.88 2.13
N ALA A 265 19.46 5.15 2.50
CA ALA A 265 18.14 5.27 1.90
C ALA A 265 17.59 6.70 2.01
N VAL A 266 17.56 7.24 3.22
CA VAL A 266 17.13 8.60 3.55
C VAL A 266 17.97 9.64 2.81
N SER A 267 19.28 9.43 2.67
CA SER A 267 20.15 10.35 1.94
C SER A 267 19.85 10.39 0.44
N HIS A 268 19.42 9.27 -0.14
CA HIS A 268 19.05 9.19 -1.55
C HIS A 268 17.66 9.78 -1.84
N LEU A 269 16.67 9.54 -0.97
CA LEU A 269 15.29 10.00 -1.19
C LEU A 269 14.92 11.33 -0.56
N GLY A 270 15.66 11.77 0.45
CA GLY A 270 15.52 13.08 1.05
C GLY A 270 15.44 14.22 0.02
N PRO A 271 16.34 14.28 -0.98
CA PRO A 271 16.26 15.23 -2.09
C PRO A 271 14.95 15.16 -2.88
N PHE A 272 14.49 13.96 -3.26
CA PHE A 272 13.26 13.79 -4.05
C PHE A 272 12.01 14.15 -3.25
N LEU A 273 11.95 13.76 -1.98
CA LEU A 273 10.88 14.14 -1.08
C LEU A 273 10.85 15.66 -0.86
N ALA A 274 12.02 16.28 -0.68
CA ALA A 274 12.14 17.74 -0.54
C ALA A 274 11.69 18.45 -1.81
N GLN A 275 12.16 18.00 -2.97
CA GLN A 275 11.76 18.52 -4.28
C GLN A 275 10.25 18.42 -4.46
N SER A 276 9.66 17.29 -4.11
CA SER A 276 8.23 17.09 -4.22
C SER A 276 7.41 17.98 -3.29
N ILE A 277 7.77 18.07 -2.01
CA ILE A 277 7.11 18.94 -1.03
C ILE A 277 7.20 20.40 -1.49
N ILE A 278 8.39 20.85 -1.91
CA ILE A 278 8.61 22.23 -2.34
C ILE A 278 7.89 22.58 -3.63
N ARG A 279 7.80 21.67 -4.62
CA ARG A 279 7.02 21.93 -5.84
C ARG A 279 5.53 22.05 -5.53
N ASN A 280 5.00 21.24 -4.61
CA ASN A 280 3.61 21.37 -4.17
C ASN A 280 3.36 22.70 -3.44
N VAL A 281 4.22 23.06 -2.47
CA VAL A 281 4.17 24.37 -1.78
C VAL A 281 4.36 25.54 -2.76
N GLY A 282 5.19 25.35 -3.77
CA GLY A 282 5.57 26.35 -4.77
C GLY A 282 4.54 26.60 -5.87
N GLY A 283 3.42 25.87 -5.90
CA GLY A 283 2.29 26.16 -6.79
C GLY A 283 1.56 24.96 -7.39
N ASN A 284 2.01 23.72 -7.15
CA ASN A 284 1.32 22.54 -7.69
C ASN A 284 0.14 22.05 -6.83
N ALA A 285 0.08 22.43 -5.55
CA ALA A 285 -1.00 22.03 -4.65
C ALA A 285 -2.02 23.16 -4.44
N SER A 286 -3.29 22.80 -4.27
CA SER A 286 -4.32 23.74 -3.83
C SER A 286 -4.06 24.19 -2.39
N ARG A 287 -4.58 25.36 -1.99
CA ARG A 287 -4.38 25.89 -0.63
C ARG A 287 -4.84 24.91 0.46
N SER A 288 -5.93 24.18 0.22
CA SER A 288 -6.47 23.14 1.11
C SER A 288 -5.60 21.89 1.25
N GLU A 289 -4.65 21.67 0.32
CA GLU A 289 -3.73 20.53 0.36
C GLU A 289 -2.42 20.87 1.08
N LEU A 290 -2.11 22.15 1.24
CA LEU A 290 -0.89 22.59 1.93
C LEU A 290 -0.84 22.17 3.40
N ASP A 291 -1.99 22.11 4.07
CA ASP A 291 -2.07 21.64 5.46
C ASP A 291 -1.55 20.21 5.60
N ARG A 292 -1.79 19.35 4.60
CA ARG A 292 -1.32 17.96 4.58
C ARG A 292 0.19 17.83 4.35
N LEU A 293 0.83 18.87 3.81
CA LEU A 293 2.27 18.90 3.53
C LEU A 293 3.08 19.50 4.68
N SER A 294 2.42 20.21 5.59
CA SER A 294 3.07 20.87 6.73
C SER A 294 3.74 19.88 7.69
N GLU A 295 3.03 18.81 8.05
CA GLU A 295 3.54 17.78 8.97
C GLU A 295 4.73 17.00 8.39
N PRO A 296 4.68 16.53 7.13
CA PRO A 296 5.84 15.97 6.43
C PRO A 296 7.06 16.89 6.36
N LEU A 297 6.84 18.18 6.03
CA LEU A 297 7.92 19.16 5.97
C LEU A 297 8.54 19.35 7.35
N LYS A 298 7.72 19.48 8.38
CA LYS A 298 8.16 19.60 9.77
C LYS A 298 8.99 18.38 10.19
N LYS A 299 8.49 17.17 9.93
CA LYS A 299 9.21 15.92 10.24
C LYS A 299 10.52 15.83 9.47
N MET A 300 10.55 16.16 8.18
CA MET A 300 11.81 16.15 7.41
C MET A 300 12.86 17.05 8.09
N VAL A 301 12.47 18.27 8.46
CA VAL A 301 13.37 19.24 9.08
C VAL A 301 13.82 18.82 10.47
N SER A 302 12.91 18.34 11.32
CA SER A 302 13.27 17.95 12.69
C SER A 302 13.95 16.58 12.78
N HIS A 303 13.95 15.78 11.70
CA HIS A 303 14.46 14.42 11.70
C HIS A 303 15.75 14.24 10.89
N HIS A 304 16.11 15.16 9.99
CA HIS A 304 17.27 14.97 9.10
C HIS A 304 18.20 16.17 9.03
N LEU A 305 19.49 15.92 9.30
CA LEU A 305 20.56 16.93 9.25
C LEU A 305 20.71 17.57 7.86
N ASN A 306 20.45 16.79 6.80
CA ASN A 306 20.56 17.24 5.41
C ASN A 306 19.31 17.95 4.87
N ALA A 307 18.22 18.04 5.66
CA ALA A 307 16.95 18.62 5.21
C ALA A 307 17.10 20.04 4.67
N ARG A 308 17.97 20.85 5.29
CA ARG A 308 18.29 22.20 4.81
C ARG A 308 18.80 22.19 3.37
N ALA A 309 19.80 21.34 3.09
CA ALA A 309 20.42 21.27 1.77
C ALA A 309 19.43 20.77 0.71
N TRP A 310 18.63 19.76 1.03
CA TRP A 310 17.62 19.22 0.13
C TRP A 310 16.53 20.24 -0.21
N LEU A 311 16.00 20.95 0.80
CA LEU A 311 14.98 21.98 0.61
C LEU A 311 15.54 23.19 -0.14
N GLU A 312 16.79 23.56 0.10
CA GLU A 312 17.47 24.62 -0.66
C GLU A 312 17.63 24.24 -2.13
N GLN A 313 18.15 23.04 -2.42
CA GLN A 313 18.26 22.52 -3.78
C GLN A 313 16.90 22.52 -4.50
N ALA A 314 15.87 22.03 -3.83
CA ALA A 314 14.51 21.99 -4.34
C ALA A 314 13.90 23.37 -4.64
N LEU A 315 14.15 24.37 -3.79
CA LEU A 315 13.65 25.73 -3.97
C LEU A 315 14.28 26.42 -5.18
N PHE A 316 15.57 26.17 -5.41
CA PHE A 316 16.33 26.78 -6.49
C PHE A 316 16.39 25.93 -7.77
N ASP A 317 15.72 24.79 -7.77
CA ASP A 317 15.60 23.92 -8.93
C ASP A 317 14.90 24.65 -10.10
N PRO A 318 15.41 24.53 -11.34
CA PRO A 318 14.77 25.14 -12.52
C PRO A 318 13.31 24.70 -12.76
N SER A 319 12.93 23.52 -12.26
CA SER A 319 11.57 22.97 -12.36
C SER A 319 10.58 23.50 -11.31
N PHE A 320 11.00 24.50 -10.51
CA PHE A 320 10.15 25.15 -9.50
C PHE A 320 8.91 25.79 -10.16
N PRO A 321 7.67 25.53 -9.70
CA PRO A 321 6.47 25.81 -10.51
C PRO A 321 6.13 27.28 -10.68
N SER A 322 6.35 28.11 -9.66
CA SER A 322 5.96 29.53 -9.71
C SER A 322 7.12 30.42 -10.15
N GLN A 323 6.88 31.20 -11.20
CA GLN A 323 7.78 32.25 -11.69
C GLN A 323 7.65 33.57 -10.91
N GLN A 324 6.66 33.68 -10.02
CA GLN A 324 6.36 34.91 -9.27
C GLN A 324 7.09 35.00 -7.92
N VAL A 325 7.77 33.92 -7.50
CA VAL A 325 8.45 33.86 -6.20
C VAL A 325 9.89 34.33 -6.36
N SER A 326 10.23 35.45 -5.73
CA SER A 326 11.58 36.01 -5.78
C SER A 326 12.61 35.13 -5.06
N ARG A 327 13.89 35.33 -5.39
CA ARG A 327 15.01 34.68 -4.70
C ARG A 327 15.01 34.98 -3.20
N GLU A 328 14.75 36.24 -2.79
CA GLU A 328 14.65 36.56 -1.35
C GLU A 328 13.50 35.82 -0.68
N ALA A 329 12.33 35.71 -1.33
CA ALA A 329 11.19 35.02 -0.76
C ALA A 329 11.48 33.53 -0.50
N LYS A 330 12.18 32.86 -1.43
CA LYS A 330 12.64 31.47 -1.25
C LYS A 330 13.60 31.32 -0.07
N LEU A 331 14.56 32.23 0.10
CA LEU A 331 15.49 32.22 1.24
C LEU A 331 14.78 32.47 2.57
N ILE A 332 13.83 33.40 2.60
CA ILE A 332 13.02 33.68 3.80
C ILE A 332 12.19 32.46 4.19
N PHE A 333 11.57 31.79 3.21
CA PHE A 333 10.83 30.55 3.45
C PHE A 333 11.73 29.47 4.06
N LEU A 334 12.89 29.18 3.43
CA LEU A 334 13.84 28.19 3.93
C LEU A 334 14.28 28.51 5.38
N LYS A 335 14.61 29.78 5.66
CA LYS A 335 14.98 30.23 7.01
C LYS A 335 13.87 30.03 8.04
N LYS A 336 12.60 30.21 7.65
CA LYS A 336 11.45 30.03 8.55
C LYS A 336 11.16 28.55 8.83
N VAL A 337 11.43 27.68 7.86
CA VAL A 337 11.14 26.25 7.92
C VAL A 337 12.21 25.48 8.69
N ILE A 338 13.49 25.82 8.55
CA ILE A 338 14.66 25.16 9.20
C ILE A 338 14.85 25.55 10.68
N LYS A 339 13.78 25.91 11.40
CA LYS A 339 13.90 26.43 12.76
C LYS A 339 14.27 25.38 13.80
#